data_AF-A0A941M9T2-F1
#
_entry.id   AF-A0A941M9T2-F1
#
_cell.length_a   1.000
_cell.length_b   1.000
_cell.length_c   1.000
_cell.angle_alpha   90.00
_cell.angle_beta   90.00
_cell.angle_gamma   90.00
#
_symmetry.space_group_name_H-M   'P 1'
#
loop_
_entity.id
_entity.type
_entity.pdbx_description
1 polymer ?
#
loop_
_entity_poly.entity_id
_entity_poly.type
_entity_poly.pdbx_seq_one_letter_code
_entity_poly.pdbx_strand_id
1 'polypeptide(L)' 'VQLATPQGLRNIGPCAATLAHAEGLQAHARAVELRLEAAA' A
#
# COMPACT_ATOMS: atom_id res chain seq x y z
N VAL A 1 -10.40 -12.34 -8.83
CA VAL A 1 -9.45 -11.42 -9.52
C VAL A 1 -9.62 -10.04 -8.90
N GLN A 2 -8.55 -9.26 -8.74
CA GLN A 2 -8.59 -7.89 -8.20
C GLN A 2 -7.79 -6.93 -9.08
N LEU A 3 -8.22 -5.67 -9.14
CA LEU A 3 -7.53 -4.57 -9.82
C LEU A 3 -7.71 -3.29 -8.99
N ALA A 4 -6.66 -2.48 -8.89
CA ALA A 4 -6.71 -1.19 -8.22
C ALA A 4 -6.25 -0.09 -9.18
N THR A 5 -7.00 1.01 -9.23
CA THR A 5 -6.57 2.23 -9.92
C THR A 5 -5.55 2.99 -9.05
N PRO A 6 -4.77 3.94 -9.60
CA PRO A 6 -3.92 4.79 -8.80
C PRO A 6 -4.68 5.54 -7.68
N GLN A 7 -5.89 6.01 -7.97
CA GLN A 7 -6.75 6.64 -6.96
C GLN A 7 -7.21 5.64 -5.88
N GLY A 8 -7.57 4.42 -6.26
CA GLY A 8 -7.91 3.36 -5.32
C GLY A 8 -6.74 3.01 -4.40
N LEU A 9 -5.52 2.94 -4.94
CA LEU A 9 -4.30 2.73 -4.17
C LEU A 9 -4.04 3.88 -3.19
N ARG A 10 -4.23 5.14 -3.60
CA ARG A 10 -4.11 6.28 -2.67
C ARG A 10 -5.10 6.20 -1.50
N ASN A 11 -6.32 5.71 -1.75
CA ASN A 11 -7.37 5.64 -0.73
C ASN A 11 -7.17 4.48 0.26
N ILE A 12 -6.75 3.30 -0.20
CA ILE A 12 -6.68 2.07 0.63
C ILE A 12 -5.24 1.68 0.99
N GLY A 13 -4.25 2.09 0.19
CA GLY A 13 -2.83 1.80 0.41
C GLY A 13 -2.31 2.16 1.80
N PRO A 14 -2.62 3.35 2.35
CA PRO A 14 -2.17 3.72 3.70
C PRO A 14 -2.67 2.77 4.80
N CYS A 15 -3.91 2.28 4.68
CA CYS A 15 -4.47 1.27 5.59
C CYS A 15 -3.71 -0.06 5.46
N ALA A 16 -3.49 -0.53 4.23
CA ALA A 16 -2.75 -1.77 3.98
C ALA A 16 -1.31 -1.71 4.53
N ALA A 17 -0.62 -0.58 4.37
CA ALA A 17 0.73 -0.39 4.94
C ALA A 17 0.71 -0.40 6.48
N THR A 18 -0.30 0.22 7.10
CA THR A 18 -0.48 0.22 8.56
C THR A 18 -0.64 -1.21 9.10
N LEU A 19 -1.49 -2.01 8.47
CA LEU A 19 -1.70 -3.42 8.84
C LEU A 19 -0.41 -4.23 8.65
N ALA A 20 0.27 -4.07 7.52
CA ALA A 20 1.51 -4.80 7.24
C ALA A 20 2.63 -4.46 8.24
N HIS A 21 2.75 -3.21 8.68
CA HIS A 21 3.68 -2.84 9.76
C HIS A 21 3.30 -3.50 11.10
N ALA A 22 2.02 -3.48 11.46
CA ALA A 22 1.53 -4.11 12.69
C ALA A 22 1.75 -5.63 12.72
N GLU A 23 1.70 -6.28 11.54
CA GLU A 23 1.93 -7.71 11.37
C GLU A 23 3.42 -8.07 11.23
N GLY A 24 4.33 -7.09 11.21
CA GLY A 24 5.76 -7.32 11.00
C GLY A 24 6.10 -7.80 9.58
N LEU A 25 5.28 -7.44 8.58
CA LEU A 25 5.45 -7.78 7.16
C LEU A 25 6.08 -6.61 6.39
N GLN A 26 7.32 -6.25 6.71
CA GLN A 26 7.95 -5.02 6.19
C GLN A 26 8.06 -4.99 4.67
N ALA A 27 8.30 -6.14 4.03
CA ALA A 27 8.32 -6.22 2.56
C ALA A 27 6.96 -5.88 1.93
N HIS A 28 5.86 -6.27 2.57
CA HIS A 28 4.51 -5.97 2.11
C HIS A 28 4.19 -4.48 2.27
N ALA A 29 4.53 -3.89 3.42
CA ALA A 29 4.39 -2.45 3.65
C ALA A 29 5.20 -1.66 2.60
N ARG A 30 6.48 -2.01 2.41
CA ARG A 30 7.37 -1.32 1.47
C ARG A 30 6.87 -1.38 0.03
N ALA A 31 6.27 -2.50 -0.39
CA ALA A 31 5.71 -2.64 -1.73
C ALA A 31 4.55 -1.65 -1.98
N VAL A 32 3.74 -1.35 -0.96
CA VAL A 32 2.65 -0.37 -1.05
C VAL A 32 3.20 1.05 -1.03
N GLU A 33 4.11 1.34 -0.10
CA GLU A 33 4.73 2.66 0.06
C GLU A 33 5.42 3.14 -1.21
N LEU A 34 6.22 2.29 -1.87
CA LEU A 34 6.89 2.64 -3.13
C LEU A 34 5.91 3.08 -4.22
N ARG A 35 4.71 2.50 -4.26
CA ARG A 35 3.68 2.86 -5.24
C ARG A 35 2.97 4.15 -4.88
N LEU A 36 2.81 4.44 -3.59
CA LEU A 36 2.27 5.70 -3.10
C LEU A 36 3.24 6.84 -3.36
N GLU A 37 4.53 6.65 -3.09
CA GLU A 37 5.61 7.60 -3.40
C GLU A 37 5.64 7.94 -4.89
N ALA A 38 5.51 6.94 -5.77
CA ALA A 38 5.50 7.13 -7.22
C ALA A 38 4.20 7.76 -7.77
N ALA A 39 3.12 7.79 -6.98
CA ALA A 39 1.80 8.30 -7.38
C ALA A 39 1.43 9.63 -6.70
N ALA A 40 2.35 10.18 -5.90
CA ALA A 40 2.33 11.53 -5.35
C ALA A 40 2.74 12.56 -6.40
#